data_AF-A0A946Z1F2-F1
#
_entry.id   AF-A0A946Z1F2-F1
#
_cell.length_a   1.000
_cell.length_b   1.000
_cell.length_c   1.000
_cell.angle_alpha   90.00
_cell.angle_beta   90.00
_cell.angle_gamma   90.00
#
_symmetry.space_group_name_H-M   'P 1'
#
loop_
_entity.id
_entity.type
_entity.pdbx_description
1 polymer ?
#
loop_
_entity_poly.entity_id
_entity_poly.type
_entity_poly.pdbx_seq_one_letter_code
_entity_poly.pdbx_strand_id
1 'polypeptide(L)'
;WWGLLLLPGAMLVGFAFGAVGMAATTFMRSWQDFDMITLATMPMFLFSATFYPLEVYPGWLQGIARFSPLYHAVDMLRAFTLGILDWSILGHVAFLMGMVLVGLTIASRRVEKLLLS
;
A
#
# COMPACT_ATOMS: atom_id res chain seq x y z
N TRP A 1 24.61 5.30 3.04
CA TRP A 1 24.17 6.64 2.58
C TRP A 1 22.76 6.59 2.02
N TRP A 2 22.43 5.76 1.02
CA TRP A 2 21.06 5.59 0.52
C TRP A 2 20.03 5.11 1.53
N GLY A 3 20.46 4.39 2.57
CA GLY A 3 19.59 3.96 3.65
C GLY A 3 18.87 5.09 4.42
N LEU A 4 19.27 6.36 4.27
CA LEU A 4 18.50 7.48 4.79
C LEU A 4 17.12 7.62 4.12
N LEU A 5 16.98 7.21 2.86
CA LEU A 5 15.71 7.22 2.11
C LEU A 5 14.72 6.16 2.59
N LEU A 6 15.18 5.15 3.34
CA LEU A 6 14.29 4.17 3.97
C LEU A 6 13.35 4.81 4.99
N LEU A 7 13.80 5.85 5.70
CA LEU A 7 12.96 6.54 6.68
C LEU A 7 11.72 7.20 6.03
N PRO A 8 11.88 8.14 5.07
CA PRO A 8 10.72 8.72 4.40
C PRO A 8 9.94 7.68 3.59
N GLY A 9 10.61 6.67 3.01
CA GLY A 9 9.93 5.57 2.31
C GLY A 9 9.03 4.76 3.23
N ALA A 10 9.52 4.34 4.39
CA ALA A 10 8.75 3.57 5.37
C ALA A 10 7.61 4.41 5.98
N MET A 11 7.85 5.70 6.22
CA MET A 11 6.80 6.63 6.64
C MET A 11 5.69 6.72 5.59
N LEU A 12 6.04 6.89 4.31
CA LEU A 12 5.07 6.92 3.22
C LEU A 12 4.23 5.65 3.15
N VAL A 13 4.86 4.48 3.27
CA VAL A 13 4.16 3.19 3.32
C VAL A 13 3.20 3.15 4.52
N GLY A 14 3.67 3.52 5.71
CA GLY A 14 2.83 3.59 6.91
C GLY A 14 1.63 4.53 6.75
N PHE A 15 1.83 5.71 6.16
CA PHE A 15 0.75 6.63 5.86
C PHE A 15 -0.23 6.08 4.82
N ALA A 16 0.26 5.42 3.76
CA ALA A 16 -0.60 4.87 2.71
C ALA A 16 -1.53 3.79 3.26
N PHE A 17 -0.98 2.80 3.97
CA PHE A 17 -1.78 1.74 4.59
C PHE A 17 -2.64 2.28 5.75
N GLY A 18 -2.13 3.22 6.54
CA GLY A 18 -2.89 3.86 7.62
C GLY A 18 -4.08 4.65 7.12
N ALA A 19 -3.92 5.45 6.05
CA ALA A 19 -5.01 6.23 5.45
C ALA A 19 -6.10 5.33 4.87
N VAL A 20 -5.71 4.26 4.17
CA VAL A 20 -6.67 3.28 3.63
C VAL A 20 -7.35 2.50 4.75
N GLY A 21 -6.61 2.08 5.78
CA GLY A 21 -7.16 1.40 6.95
C GLY A 21 -8.17 2.28 7.69
N MET A 22 -7.85 3.55 7.91
CA MET A 22 -8.76 4.53 8.50
C MET A 22 -10.01 4.74 7.63
N ALA A 23 -9.86 4.82 6.31
CA ALA A 23 -11.02 4.88 5.42
C ALA A 23 -11.89 3.62 5.54
N ALA A 24 -11.28 2.44 5.55
CA ALA A 24 -11.98 1.17 5.65
C ALA A 24 -12.79 1.05 6.96
N THR A 25 -12.24 1.49 8.10
CA THR A 25 -12.96 1.42 9.38
C THR A 25 -14.24 2.26 9.40
N THR A 26 -14.33 3.34 8.60
CA THR A 26 -15.57 4.13 8.48
C THR A 26 -16.74 3.40 7.81
N PHE A 27 -16.47 2.27 7.14
CA PHE A 27 -17.48 1.41 6.53
C PHE A 27 -17.82 0.18 7.36
N MET A 28 -17.00 -0.14 8.36
CA MET A 28 -17.20 -1.28 9.24
C MET A 28 -18.40 -1.06 10.16
N ARG A 29 -19.22 -2.09 10.30
CA ARG A 29 -20.42 -2.09 11.14
C ARG A 29 -20.36 -3.16 12.22
N SER A 30 -19.47 -4.13 12.07
CA SER A 30 -19.33 -5.27 12.97
C SER A 30 -17.86 -5.63 13.18
N TRP A 31 -17.59 -6.41 14.22
CA TRP A 31 -16.25 -6.94 14.49
C TRP A 31 -15.78 -7.91 13.41
N GLN A 32 -16.70 -8.62 12.77
CA GLN A 32 -16.44 -9.57 11.68
C GLN A 32 -15.89 -8.87 10.44
N ASP A 33 -16.19 -7.59 10.23
CA ASP A 33 -15.65 -6.84 9.08
C ASP A 33 -14.12 -6.70 9.17
N PHE A 34 -13.53 -6.75 10.36
CA PHE A 34 -12.07 -6.75 10.53
C PHE A 34 -11.41 -8.00 9.94
N ASP A 35 -12.10 -9.14 9.91
CA ASP A 35 -11.58 -10.36 9.27
C ASP A 35 -11.37 -10.16 7.76
N MET A 36 -12.14 -9.26 7.14
CA MET A 36 -11.94 -8.91 5.72
C MET A 36 -10.62 -8.19 5.47
N ILE A 37 -10.12 -7.39 6.43
CA ILE A 37 -8.79 -6.76 6.32
C ILE A 37 -7.71 -7.85 6.31
N THR A 38 -7.81 -8.81 7.23
CA THR A 38 -6.87 -9.94 7.31
C THR A 38 -6.92 -10.77 6.03
N LEU A 39 -8.12 -11.06 5.53
CA LEU A 39 -8.35 -11.79 4.28
C LEU A 39 -7.74 -11.06 3.08
N ALA A 40 -7.77 -9.73 3.04
CA ALA A 40 -7.14 -8.93 1.98
C ALA A 40 -5.60 -8.85 2.14
N THR A 41 -5.11 -8.80 3.39
CA THR A 41 -3.67 -8.67 3.68
C THR A 41 -2.91 -9.94 3.32
N MET A 42 -3.48 -11.12 3.56
CA MET A 42 -2.86 -12.41 3.25
C MET A 42 -2.44 -12.57 1.76
N PRO A 43 -3.33 -12.40 0.77
CA PRO A 43 -2.96 -12.49 -0.64
C PRO A 43 -2.02 -11.35 -1.03
N MET A 44 -2.21 -10.12 -0.53
CA MET A 44 -1.27 -9.03 -0.80
C MET A 44 0.16 -9.39 -0.35
N PHE A 45 0.30 -9.99 0.83
CA PHE A 45 1.58 -10.44 1.37
C PHE A 45 2.18 -11.58 0.53
N LEU A 46 1.37 -12.59 0.19
CA LEU A 46 1.81 -13.73 -0.61
C LEU A 46 2.32 -13.28 -2.00
N PHE A 47 1.63 -12.34 -2.64
CA PHE A 47 1.96 -11.83 -3.98
C PHE A 47 2.75 -10.52 -3.96
N SER A 48 3.41 -10.19 -2.86
CA SER A 48 4.19 -8.95 -2.70
C SER A 48 5.51 -8.91 -3.49
N ALA A 49 5.83 -9.97 -4.24
CA ALA A 49 7.14 -10.20 -4.87
C ALA A 49 8.33 -10.18 -3.87
N THR A 50 8.06 -10.40 -2.58
CA THR A 50 9.11 -10.52 -1.56
C THR A 50 9.73 -11.92 -1.55
N PHE A 51 8.90 -12.95 -1.78
CA PHE A 51 9.32 -14.35 -1.77
C PHE A 51 9.80 -14.86 -3.13
N TYR A 52 9.19 -14.38 -4.21
CA TYR A 52 9.51 -14.76 -5.59
C TYR A 52 9.57 -13.52 -6.47
N PRO A 53 10.54 -13.43 -7.40
CA PRO A 53 10.58 -12.34 -8.37
C PRO A 53 9.34 -12.32 -9.25
N LEU A 54 8.91 -11.13 -9.65
CA LEU A 54 7.68 -10.92 -10.41
C LEU A 54 7.74 -11.59 -11.79
N GLU A 55 8.92 -11.70 -12.38
CA GLU A 55 9.18 -12.27 -13.71
C GLU A 55 8.83 -13.77 -13.79
N VAL A 56 8.83 -14.45 -12.64
CA VAL A 56 8.54 -15.89 -12.56
C VAL A 56 7.03 -16.16 -12.54
N TYR A 57 6.21 -15.16 -12.24
CA TYR A 57 4.77 -15.33 -12.23
C TYR A 57 4.18 -15.43 -13.65
N PRO A 58 3.12 -16.22 -13.86
CA PRO A 58 2.38 -16.20 -15.12
C PRO A 58 1.80 -14.80 -15.36
N GLY A 59 1.73 -14.35 -16.62
CA GLY A 59 1.46 -12.95 -16.96
C GLY A 59 0.18 -12.34 -16.36
N TRP A 60 -0.87 -13.14 -16.16
CA TRP A 60 -2.09 -12.69 -15.49
C TRP A 60 -1.86 -12.35 -14.01
N LEU A 61 -1.02 -13.14 -13.31
CA LEU A 61 -0.68 -12.93 -11.92
C LEU A 61 0.30 -11.77 -11.75
N GLN A 62 1.18 -11.54 -12.73
CA GLN A 62 1.99 -10.31 -12.78
C GLN A 62 1.12 -9.07 -12.82
N GLY A 63 0.04 -9.08 -13.60
CA GLY A 63 -0.93 -7.99 -13.64
C GLY A 63 -1.51 -7.70 -12.25
N ILE A 64 -2.01 -8.74 -11.57
CA ILE A 64 -2.60 -8.60 -10.22
C ILE A 64 -1.57 -8.08 -9.21
N ALA A 65 -0.37 -8.65 -9.20
CA ALA A 65 0.69 -8.25 -8.28
C ALA A 65 1.15 -6.80 -8.52
N ARG A 66 1.17 -6.32 -9.78
CA ARG A 66 1.48 -4.92 -10.09
C ARG A 66 0.44 -3.93 -9.57
N PHE A 67 -0.81 -4.34 -9.39
CA PHE A 67 -1.83 -3.51 -8.74
C PHE A 67 -1.75 -3.57 -7.20
N SER A 68 -0.93 -4.46 -6.64
CA SER A 68 -0.78 -4.58 -5.20
C SER A 68 -0.05 -3.36 -4.62
N PRO A 69 -0.64 -2.66 -3.65
CA PRO A 69 0.05 -1.56 -2.97
C PRO A 69 1.30 -2.04 -2.23
N LEU A 70 1.29 -3.29 -1.78
CA LEU A 70 2.41 -3.90 -1.07
C LEU A 70 3.60 -4.17 -2.01
N TYR A 71 3.34 -4.50 -3.28
CA TYR A 71 4.41 -4.62 -4.28
C TYR A 71 5.15 -3.29 -4.44
N HIS A 72 4.42 -2.18 -4.58
CA HIS A 72 5.04 -0.87 -4.72
C HIS A 72 5.85 -0.46 -3.48
N ALA A 73 5.35 -0.78 -2.28
CA ALA A 73 6.07 -0.53 -1.04
C ALA A 73 7.38 -1.33 -0.97
N VAL A 74 7.32 -2.64 -1.21
CA VAL A 74 8.47 -3.54 -1.09
C VAL A 74 9.54 -3.19 -2.11
N ASP A 75 9.17 -2.95 -3.36
CA ASP A 75 10.13 -2.69 -4.43
C ASP A 75 10.85 -1.36 -4.25
N MET A 76 10.12 -0.32 -3.82
CA MET A 76 10.70 0.98 -3.46
C MET A 76 11.71 0.85 -2.30
N LEU A 77 11.33 0.16 -1.21
CA LEU A 77 12.21 -0.01 -0.05
C LEU A 77 13.45 -0.84 -0.42
N ARG A 78 13.29 -1.86 -1.28
CA ARG A 78 14.40 -2.65 -1.82
C ARG A 78 15.34 -1.81 -2.67
N ALA A 79 14.82 -0.93 -3.52
CA ALA A 79 15.63 -0.02 -4.31
C ALA A 79 16.46 0.92 -3.42
N PHE A 80 15.89 1.42 -2.32
CA PHE A 80 16.59 2.25 -1.34
C PHE A 80 17.65 1.48 -0.54
N THR A 81 17.44 0.21 -0.19
CA THR A 81 18.44 -0.61 0.52
C THR A 81 19.61 -0.98 -0.39
N LEU A 82 19.33 -1.34 -1.64
CA LEU A 82 20.35 -1.72 -2.63
C LEU A 82 21.07 -0.51 -3.23
N GLY A 83 20.52 0.71 -3.06
CA GLY A 83 21.06 1.93 -3.65
C GLY A 83 20.88 2.01 -5.17
N ILE A 84 19.95 1.21 -5.72
CA ILE A 84 19.65 1.16 -7.15
C ILE A 84 18.46 2.09 -7.38
N LEU A 85 18.74 3.36 -7.67
CA LEU A 85 17.72 4.37 -7.92
C LEU A 85 17.45 4.48 -9.42
N ASP A 86 16.27 4.04 -9.85
CA ASP A 86 15.80 4.19 -11.21
C ASP A 86 14.55 5.09 -11.26
N TRP A 87 14.01 5.28 -12.47
CA TRP A 87 12.81 6.08 -12.66
C TRP A 87 11.53 5.39 -12.16
N SER A 88 11.57 4.07 -11.92
CA SER A 88 10.40 3.31 -11.44
C SER A 88 9.99 3.73 -10.03
N ILE A 89 10.96 4.16 -9.20
CA ILE A 89 10.74 4.68 -7.85
C ILE A 89 9.71 5.81 -7.84
N LEU A 90 9.75 6.71 -8.82
CA LEU A 90 8.76 7.78 -8.92
C LEU A 90 7.35 7.23 -9.12
N GLY A 91 7.20 6.15 -9.88
CA GLY A 91 5.93 5.44 -10.04
C GLY A 91 5.44 4.82 -8.73
N HIS A 92 6.33 4.16 -7.98
CA HIS A 92 5.99 3.59 -6.67
C HIS A 92 5.58 4.67 -5.66
N VAL A 93 6.35 5.77 -5.58
CA VAL A 93 6.06 6.91 -4.71
C VAL A 93 4.73 7.56 -5.12
N ALA A 94 4.51 7.82 -6.41
CA ALA A 94 3.27 8.41 -6.90
C ALA A 94 2.04 7.52 -6.60
N PHE A 95 2.19 6.21 -6.75
CA PHE A 95 1.13 5.25 -6.41
C PHE A 95 0.77 5.29 -4.93
N LEU A 96 1.78 5.21 -4.04
CA LEU A 96 1.58 5.25 -2.60
C LEU A 96 1.03 6.61 -2.14
N MET A 97 1.52 7.72 -2.71
CA MET A 97 0.96 9.05 -2.47
C MET A 97 -0.50 9.15 -2.92
N GLY A 98 -0.83 8.58 -4.08
CA GLY A 98 -2.21 8.47 -4.55
C GLY A 98 -3.10 7.75 -3.55
N MET A 99 -2.62 6.63 -2.99
CA MET A 99 -3.35 5.92 -1.93
C MET A 99 -3.56 6.75 -0.67
N VAL A 100 -2.54 7.49 -0.22
CA VAL A 100 -2.66 8.40 0.93
C VAL A 100 -3.76 9.41 0.67
N LEU A 101 -3.72 10.10 -0.48
CA LEU A 101 -4.69 11.14 -0.83
C LEU A 101 -6.12 10.58 -0.93
N VAL A 102 -6.30 9.43 -1.58
CA VAL A 102 -7.61 8.79 -1.71
C VAL A 102 -8.13 8.33 -0.36
N GLY A 103 -7.30 7.64 0.43
CA GLY A 103 -7.67 7.15 1.77
C GLY A 103 -8.08 8.29 2.70
N LEU A 104 -7.26 9.34 2.80
CA LEU A 104 -7.58 10.51 3.62
C LEU A 104 -8.84 11.24 3.13
N THR A 105 -9.00 11.44 1.82
CA THR A 105 -10.18 12.12 1.27
C THR A 105 -11.47 11.35 1.60
N ILE A 106 -11.45 10.02 1.47
CA ILE A 106 -12.61 9.17 1.79
C ILE A 106 -12.89 9.23 3.30
N ALA A 107 -11.87 9.04 4.14
CA ALA A 107 -12.00 9.06 5.59
C ALA A 107 -12.56 10.41 6.07
N SER A 108 -11.98 11.54 5.65
CA SER A 108 -12.43 12.87 6.04
C SER A 108 -13.89 13.13 5.67
N ARG A 109 -14.27 12.87 4.41
CA ARG A 109 -15.66 13.07 3.96
C ARG A 109 -16.66 12.19 4.71
N ARG A 110 -16.25 10.97 5.05
CA ARG A 110 -17.14 10.02 5.73
C ARG A 110 -17.31 10.38 7.20
N VAL A 111 -16.23 10.73 7.88
CA VAL A 111 -16.28 11.19 9.29
C VAL A 111 -17.09 12.47 9.39
N GLU A 112 -16.90 13.45 8.51
CA GLU A 112 -17.71 14.67 8.47
C GLU A 112 -19.20 14.35 8.33
N LYS A 113 -19.57 13.48 7.39
CA LYS A 113 -20.97 13.05 7.22
C LYS A 113 -21.55 12.34 8.44
N LEU A 114 -20.74 11.54 9.14
CA LEU A 114 -21.16 10.83 10.36
C LEU A 114 -21.30 11.75 11.57
N LEU A 115 -20.53 12.83 11.64
CA LEU A 115 -20.61 13.81 12.73
C LEU A 115 -21.76 14.81 12.55
N LEU A 116 -22.20 15.03 11.31
CA LEU A 116 -23.31 15.92 10.97
C LEU A 116 -24.68 15.22 10.95
N SER A 117 -24.73 13.90 11.16
CA SER A 117 -25.95 13.09 11.26
C SER A 117 -26.30 12.79 12.71
#